data_AF-A0A090RP04-F1
#
_entry.id   AF-A0A090RP04-F1
#
_cell.length_a   1.000
_cell.length_b   1.000
_cell.length_c   1.000
_cell.angle_alpha   90.00
_cell.angle_beta   90.00
_cell.angle_gamma   90.00
#
_symmetry.space_group_name_H-M   'P 1'
#
loop_
_entity.id
_entity.type
_entity.pdbx_description
1 polymer ?
#
loop_
_entity_poly.entity_id
_entity_poly.type
_entity_poly.pdbx_seq_one_letter_code
_entity_poly.pdbx_strand_id
1 'polypeptide(L)'
;MKHIVVLAVLFASLPLIAAQYPSANTVIVLPGLHENGVDLSGSAVSSQDVIDWEINHSDLVFGSYADTAENQRTQAVGYMYNQKLEMNSNWLEHELREKAEQQGIDFEDLFLHFAEDTVLAEVDKTHGENTILNRKPMIVGYTANEDHAGFWLYQTPPWDADVFENFASGGALYVYHSEPFDRLVLKFSKYAKVGSFGSSIQARLMAMVRR
;
A
#
# COMPACT_ATOMS: atom_id res chain seq x y z
N MET A 1 -42.67 -56.20 -7.56
CA MET A 1 -42.86 -54.88 -6.91
C MET A 1 -42.53 -55.08 -5.44
N LYS A 2 -41.51 -54.48 -4.82
CA LYS A 2 -40.92 -53.16 -4.98
C LYS A 2 -39.38 -53.24 -4.89
N HIS A 3 -38.73 -52.58 -5.84
CA HIS A 3 -37.32 -52.21 -5.83
C HIS A 3 -37.13 -51.05 -4.84
N ILE A 4 -36.21 -51.17 -3.87
CA ILE A 4 -35.58 -50.03 -3.19
C ILE A 4 -34.18 -50.52 -2.77
N VAL A 5 -33.20 -50.46 -3.69
CA VAL A 5 -32.09 -49.48 -3.64
C VAL A 5 -31.42 -49.43 -2.25
N VAL A 6 -30.40 -50.26 -2.05
CA VAL A 6 -29.34 -50.00 -1.07
C VAL A 6 -28.01 -50.18 -1.80
N LEU A 7 -27.80 -49.32 -2.78
CA LEU A 7 -26.54 -49.19 -3.53
C LEU A 7 -26.17 -47.70 -3.53
N ALA A 8 -25.96 -47.11 -2.34
CA ALA A 8 -25.50 -45.71 -2.22
C ALA A 8 -25.10 -45.32 -0.78
N VAL A 9 -24.27 -46.11 -0.07
CA VAL A 9 -23.60 -45.60 1.15
C VAL A 9 -22.16 -46.13 1.23
N LEU A 10 -21.42 -46.01 0.14
CA LEU A 10 -19.97 -46.27 0.11
C LEU A 10 -19.19 -45.11 -0.55
N PHE A 11 -19.80 -43.91 -0.54
CA PHE A 11 -19.23 -42.68 -1.08
C PHE A 11 -19.20 -41.52 -0.08
N ALA A 12 -19.28 -41.79 1.23
CA ALA A 12 -19.37 -40.75 2.26
C ALA A 12 -18.21 -40.76 3.27
N SER A 13 -17.01 -41.15 2.84
CA SER A 13 -15.80 -40.93 3.64
C SER A 13 -14.57 -40.73 2.75
N LEU A 14 -14.68 -39.80 1.79
CA LEU A 14 -13.50 -39.03 1.43
C LEU A 14 -13.33 -38.04 2.59
N PRO A 15 -12.25 -38.11 3.40
CA PRO A 15 -11.88 -36.92 4.14
C PRO A 15 -11.66 -35.84 3.07
N LEU A 16 -12.55 -34.86 3.05
CA LEU A 16 -12.22 -33.56 2.53
C LEU A 16 -10.99 -33.17 3.34
N ILE A 17 -9.79 -33.28 2.76
CA ILE A 17 -8.64 -32.55 3.24
C ILE A 17 -8.95 -31.11 2.84
N ALA A 18 -9.87 -30.49 3.58
CA ALA A 18 -9.98 -29.05 3.61
C ALA A 18 -8.63 -28.58 4.17
N ALA A 19 -7.86 -27.86 3.36
CA ALA A 19 -6.83 -27.00 3.92
C ALA A 19 -7.58 -26.01 4.83
N GLN A 20 -7.61 -26.31 6.13
CA GLN A 20 -8.53 -25.67 7.08
C GLN A 20 -7.99 -24.32 7.59
N TYR A 21 -6.99 -23.73 6.92
CA TYR A 21 -6.47 -22.37 7.12
C TYR A 21 -5.84 -21.89 5.78
N PRO A 22 -5.83 -20.58 5.47
CA PRO A 22 -5.07 -20.06 4.33
C PRO A 22 -3.59 -20.46 4.49
N SER A 23 -2.92 -20.82 3.39
CA SER A 23 -1.55 -21.36 3.33
C SER A 23 -0.62 -20.81 4.41
N ALA A 24 -0.16 -21.68 5.31
CA ALA A 24 0.81 -21.32 6.33
C ALA A 24 2.17 -22.04 6.12
N ASN A 25 2.42 -22.69 4.98
CA ASN A 25 3.57 -23.59 4.84
C ASN A 25 4.56 -23.10 3.77
N THR A 26 5.40 -22.16 4.21
CA THR A 26 6.66 -21.74 3.58
C THR A 26 6.51 -20.88 2.32
N VAL A 27 7.14 -19.71 2.37
CA VAL A 27 7.33 -18.81 1.22
C VAL A 27 8.82 -18.70 0.93
N ILE A 28 9.20 -18.85 -0.34
CA ILE A 28 10.57 -18.56 -0.79
C ILE A 28 10.58 -17.15 -1.37
N VAL A 29 11.45 -16.29 -0.80
CA VAL A 29 11.56 -14.89 -1.19
C VAL A 29 12.84 -14.69 -1.97
N LEU A 30 12.71 -14.24 -3.21
CA LEU A 30 13.79 -13.93 -4.15
C LEU A 30 14.73 -15.14 -4.38
N PRO A 31 14.22 -16.27 -4.92
CA PRO A 31 15.06 -17.42 -5.22
C PRO A 31 16.11 -17.05 -6.26
N GLY A 32 17.33 -17.54 -6.07
CA GLY A 32 18.41 -17.34 -7.02
C GLY A 32 19.79 -17.56 -6.42
N LEU A 33 20.80 -17.45 -7.28
CA LEU A 33 22.22 -17.69 -6.93
C LEU A 33 22.48 -19.10 -6.38
N HIS A 34 21.69 -20.10 -6.78
CA HIS A 34 21.89 -21.49 -6.41
C HIS A 34 23.25 -22.00 -6.90
N GLU A 35 23.99 -22.64 -6.00
CA GLU A 35 25.29 -23.25 -6.29
C GLU A 35 25.34 -24.68 -5.78
N ASN A 36 26.31 -25.44 -6.28
CA ASN A 36 26.55 -26.79 -5.76
C ASN A 36 27.13 -26.71 -4.35
N GLY A 37 26.68 -27.58 -3.45
CA GLY A 37 27.07 -27.58 -2.05
C GLY A 37 27.16 -28.98 -1.45
N VAL A 38 27.12 -29.03 -0.13
CA VAL A 38 27.16 -30.27 0.66
C VAL A 38 26.13 -30.15 1.78
N ASP A 39 25.33 -31.19 2.00
CA ASP A 39 24.33 -31.20 3.08
C ASP A 39 24.95 -31.46 4.46
N LEU A 40 24.09 -31.47 5.50
CA LEU A 40 24.49 -31.73 6.89
C LEU A 40 25.05 -33.15 7.12
N SER A 41 24.82 -34.08 6.19
CA SER A 41 25.36 -35.45 6.23
C SER A 41 26.72 -35.58 5.54
N GLY A 42 27.19 -34.53 4.86
CA GLY A 42 28.39 -34.56 4.04
C GLY A 42 28.16 -35.02 2.61
N SER A 43 26.90 -35.18 2.17
CA SER A 43 26.55 -35.59 0.82
C SER A 43 26.54 -34.38 -0.12
N ALA A 44 27.06 -34.55 -1.34
CA ALA A 44 27.04 -33.50 -2.35
C ALA A 44 25.59 -33.19 -2.77
N VAL A 45 25.27 -31.91 -2.91
CA VAL A 45 23.96 -31.40 -3.36
C VAL A 45 24.21 -30.49 -4.56
N SER A 46 23.50 -30.71 -5.66
CA SER A 46 23.59 -29.81 -6.82
C SER A 46 22.69 -28.58 -6.64
N SER A 47 22.99 -27.51 -7.37
CA SER A 47 22.10 -26.34 -7.47
C SER A 47 20.67 -26.71 -7.89
N GLN A 48 20.51 -27.69 -8.79
CA GLN A 48 19.18 -28.18 -9.20
C GLN A 48 18.44 -28.90 -8.07
N ASP A 49 19.15 -29.67 -7.24
CA ASP A 49 18.53 -30.35 -6.09
C ASP A 49 17.96 -29.32 -5.10
N VAL A 50 18.63 -28.18 -4.92
CA VAL A 50 18.13 -27.07 -4.10
C VAL A 50 16.87 -26.46 -4.72
N ILE A 51 16.88 -26.17 -6.01
CA ILE A 51 15.72 -25.62 -6.72
C ILE A 51 14.51 -26.58 -6.63
N ASP A 52 14.72 -27.86 -6.90
CA ASP A 52 13.65 -28.85 -6.81
C ASP A 52 13.15 -29.00 -5.37
N TRP A 53 14.01 -28.89 -4.38
CA TRP A 53 13.58 -28.85 -2.99
C TRP A 53 12.72 -27.62 -2.70
N GLU A 54 13.13 -26.42 -3.09
CA GLU A 54 12.39 -25.16 -2.90
C GLU A 54 11.00 -25.22 -3.56
N ILE A 55 10.92 -25.68 -4.80
CA ILE A 55 9.66 -25.82 -5.55
C ILE A 55 8.71 -26.81 -4.87
N ASN A 56 9.23 -27.92 -4.33
CA ASN A 56 8.41 -28.96 -3.72
C ASN A 56 8.03 -28.69 -2.25
N HIS A 57 8.62 -27.67 -1.62
CA HIS A 57 8.43 -27.36 -0.19
C HIS A 57 8.02 -25.91 0.06
N SER A 58 7.54 -25.20 -0.96
CA SER A 58 6.97 -23.86 -0.84
C SER A 58 5.54 -23.79 -1.35
N ASP A 59 4.69 -23.08 -0.61
CA ASP A 59 3.32 -22.76 -1.04
C ASP A 59 3.30 -21.58 -2.02
N LEU A 60 4.27 -20.67 -1.89
CA LEU A 60 4.36 -19.42 -2.66
C LEU A 60 5.83 -19.05 -2.91
N VAL A 61 6.09 -18.46 -4.07
CA VAL A 61 7.40 -17.89 -4.42
C VAL A 61 7.24 -16.41 -4.74
N PHE A 62 8.04 -15.55 -4.12
CA PHE A 62 8.15 -14.14 -4.52
C PHE A 62 9.39 -13.94 -5.39
N GLY A 63 9.20 -13.57 -6.66
CA GLY A 63 10.27 -13.49 -7.65
C GLY A 63 10.16 -14.58 -8.70
N SER A 64 11.30 -15.02 -9.25
CA SER A 64 11.34 -16.02 -10.31
C SER A 64 12.65 -16.79 -10.32
N TYR A 65 12.58 -18.09 -10.64
CA TYR A 65 13.74 -18.89 -11.00
C TYR A 65 14.26 -18.52 -12.39
N ALA A 66 15.48 -18.96 -12.70
CA ALA A 66 16.11 -18.65 -13.98
C ALA A 66 15.43 -19.37 -15.16
N ASP A 67 14.96 -20.61 -14.98
CA ASP A 67 14.23 -21.33 -16.02
C ASP A 67 12.73 -21.03 -15.98
N THR A 68 12.15 -20.81 -17.15
CA THR A 68 10.70 -20.64 -17.30
C THR A 68 9.94 -21.91 -16.89
N ALA A 69 10.50 -23.10 -17.12
CA ALA A 69 9.86 -24.37 -16.76
C ALA A 69 9.72 -24.54 -15.24
N GLU A 70 10.68 -24.04 -14.47
CA GLU A 70 10.65 -24.05 -13.00
C GLU A 70 9.55 -23.12 -12.47
N ASN A 71 9.49 -21.90 -13.01
CA ASN A 71 8.47 -20.93 -12.65
C ASN A 71 7.04 -21.46 -12.91
N GLN A 72 6.82 -22.20 -14.00
CA GLN A 72 5.53 -22.82 -14.32
C GLN A 72 5.07 -23.88 -13.31
N ARG A 73 6.00 -24.42 -12.50
CA ARG A 73 5.70 -25.40 -11.45
C ARG A 73 5.36 -24.75 -10.10
N THR A 74 5.42 -23.42 -10.01
CA THR A 74 5.24 -22.68 -8.75
C THR A 74 4.07 -21.71 -8.80
N GLN A 75 3.53 -21.38 -7.63
CA GLN A 75 2.69 -20.18 -7.49
C GLN A 75 3.63 -18.99 -7.26
N ALA A 76 4.05 -18.36 -8.36
CA ALA A 76 4.90 -17.19 -8.31
C ALA A 76 4.05 -15.91 -8.20
N VAL A 77 4.28 -15.14 -7.16
CA VAL A 77 3.92 -13.72 -7.12
C VAL A 77 5.14 -12.94 -7.58
N GLY A 78 4.91 -11.93 -8.42
CA GLY A 78 5.97 -11.09 -8.96
C GLY A 78 6.83 -10.43 -7.88
N TYR A 79 7.79 -9.63 -8.33
CA TYR A 79 8.78 -9.00 -7.46
C TYR A 79 8.15 -8.34 -6.22
N MET A 80 8.52 -8.82 -5.04
CA MET A 80 8.11 -8.23 -3.77
C MET A 80 9.16 -7.21 -3.34
N TYR A 81 8.72 -6.00 -3.02
CA TYR A 81 9.53 -5.06 -2.27
C TYR A 81 9.32 -5.35 -0.78
N ASN A 82 10.31 -5.99 -0.16
CA ASN A 82 10.30 -6.31 1.27
C ASN A 82 10.34 -5.07 2.17
N GLN A 83 10.80 -3.93 1.64
CA GLN A 83 10.80 -2.63 2.30
C GLN A 83 10.50 -1.55 1.27
N LYS A 84 9.22 -1.33 0.98
CA LYS A 84 8.79 -0.18 0.19
C LYS A 84 8.09 0.82 1.11
N LEU A 85 8.72 1.97 1.28
CA LEU A 85 8.02 3.15 1.77
C LEU A 85 7.41 3.85 0.56
N GLU A 86 6.15 3.56 0.24
CA GLU A 86 5.43 4.35 -0.75
C GLU A 86 4.93 5.63 -0.08
N MET A 87 5.33 6.77 -0.64
CA MET A 87 5.13 8.08 -0.03
C MET A 87 4.14 8.91 -0.84
N ASN A 88 3.79 8.44 -2.04
CA ASN A 88 2.78 9.05 -2.86
C ASN A 88 1.83 7.94 -3.32
N SER A 89 0.67 7.84 -2.66
CA SER A 89 -0.37 6.92 -3.09
C SER A 89 -0.73 7.19 -4.54
N ASN A 90 -0.46 6.23 -5.40
CA ASN A 90 -0.89 6.29 -6.79
C ASN A 90 -2.40 6.01 -6.90
N TRP A 91 -2.95 6.11 -8.10
CA TRP A 91 -4.37 5.88 -8.34
C TRP A 91 -4.84 4.49 -7.86
N LEU A 92 -4.00 3.46 -8.00
CA LEU A 92 -4.33 2.09 -7.62
C LEU A 92 -4.39 1.94 -6.10
N GLU A 93 -3.41 2.50 -5.40
CA GLU A 93 -3.39 2.49 -3.93
C GLU A 93 -4.59 3.25 -3.35
N HIS A 94 -4.97 4.37 -3.98
CA HIS A 94 -6.16 5.11 -3.61
C HIS A 94 -7.43 4.26 -3.78
N GLU A 95 -7.59 3.60 -4.93
CA GLU A 95 -8.75 2.74 -5.20
C GLU A 95 -8.81 1.54 -4.23
N LEU A 96 -7.67 0.93 -3.89
CA LEU A 96 -7.61 -0.16 -2.92
C LEU A 96 -8.03 0.31 -1.53
N ARG A 97 -7.56 1.49 -1.10
CA ARG A 97 -7.93 2.08 0.19
C ARG A 97 -9.41 2.43 0.25
N GLU A 98 -9.98 3.00 -0.81
CA GLU A 98 -11.42 3.27 -0.91
C GLU A 98 -12.25 2.00 -0.83
N LYS A 99 -11.84 0.93 -1.53
CA LYS A 99 -12.54 -0.37 -1.47
C LYS A 99 -12.45 -1.00 -0.09
N ALA A 100 -11.29 -0.95 0.56
CA ALA A 100 -11.12 -1.46 1.92
C ALA A 100 -12.07 -0.75 2.89
N GLU A 101 -12.15 0.59 2.83
CA GLU A 101 -13.06 1.38 3.66
C GLU A 101 -14.53 1.02 3.40
N GLN A 102 -14.94 0.93 2.13
CA GLN A 102 -16.31 0.53 1.75
C GLN A 102 -16.69 -0.86 2.28
N GLN A 103 -15.71 -1.73 2.49
CA GLN A 103 -15.88 -3.09 2.99
C GLN A 103 -15.66 -3.19 4.51
N GLY A 104 -15.32 -2.09 5.19
CA GLY A 104 -15.00 -2.10 6.62
C GLY A 104 -13.72 -2.88 6.95
N ILE A 105 -12.80 -2.98 5.98
CA ILE A 105 -11.48 -3.60 6.14
C ILE A 105 -10.48 -2.49 6.49
N ASP A 106 -9.67 -2.70 7.52
CA ASP A 106 -8.53 -1.82 7.77
C ASP A 106 -7.51 -2.00 6.65
N PHE A 107 -7.19 -0.92 5.94
CA PHE A 107 -6.27 -0.97 4.82
C PHE A 107 -4.87 -1.42 5.26
N GLU A 108 -4.47 -1.09 6.49
CA GLU A 108 -3.17 -1.49 7.03
C GLU A 108 -3.08 -3.01 7.24
N ASP A 109 -4.19 -3.72 7.43
CA ASP A 109 -4.19 -5.19 7.56
C ASP A 109 -3.81 -5.90 6.24
N LEU A 110 -3.77 -5.18 5.12
CA LEU A 110 -3.35 -5.71 3.82
C LEU A 110 -1.83 -5.72 3.62
N PHE A 111 -1.07 -5.18 4.57
CA PHE A 111 0.38 -5.08 4.52
C PHE A 111 1.04 -5.97 5.57
N LEU A 112 2.26 -6.42 5.27
CA LEU A 112 3.12 -7.06 6.25
C LEU A 112 3.82 -5.97 7.07
N HIS A 113 3.54 -5.96 8.38
CA HIS A 113 4.18 -5.03 9.31
C HIS A 113 5.35 -5.71 10.02
N PHE A 114 6.41 -4.94 10.28
CA PHE A 114 7.43 -5.37 11.24
C PHE A 114 6.81 -5.36 12.65
N ALA A 115 7.27 -6.28 13.51
CA ALA A 115 6.81 -6.35 14.89
C ALA A 115 7.27 -5.12 15.70
N GLU A 116 8.37 -4.50 15.28
CA GLU A 116 8.93 -3.30 15.87
C GLU A 116 8.64 -2.04 15.05
N ASP A 117 8.43 -0.93 15.75
CA ASP A 117 8.29 0.39 15.13
C ASP A 117 9.55 0.76 14.34
N THR A 118 9.36 1.09 13.07
CA THR A 118 10.43 1.63 12.24
C THR A 118 10.57 3.13 12.48
N VAL A 119 11.61 3.53 13.21
CA VAL A 119 11.95 4.95 13.36
C VAL A 119 12.84 5.38 12.19
N LEU A 120 12.27 6.18 11.29
CA LEU A 120 13.01 6.77 10.18
C LEU A 120 13.70 8.06 10.66
N ALA A 121 15.01 7.99 10.88
CA ALA A 121 15.82 9.19 11.07
C ALA A 121 15.92 9.94 9.73
N GLU A 122 15.57 11.23 9.72
CA GLU A 122 15.75 12.10 8.56
C GLU A 122 17.25 12.31 8.31
N VAL A 123 17.88 11.41 7.54
CA VAL A 123 19.35 11.42 7.34
C VAL A 123 19.78 12.54 6.39
N ASP A 124 18.90 12.97 5.48
CA ASP A 124 19.22 13.97 4.46
C ASP A 124 17.98 14.75 3.99
N LYS A 125 18.03 16.08 4.15
CA LYS A 125 16.95 17.02 3.76
C LYS A 125 16.91 17.31 2.26
N THR A 126 17.95 16.96 1.53
CA THR A 126 18.09 17.31 0.11
C THR A 126 17.27 16.42 -0.81
N HIS A 127 16.94 15.20 -0.40
CA HIS A 127 16.17 14.24 -1.22
C HIS A 127 14.74 13.98 -0.69
N GLY A 128 14.45 14.41 0.55
CA GLY A 128 13.13 14.21 1.18
C GLY A 128 12.08 15.25 0.79
N GLU A 129 12.45 16.31 0.07
CA GLU A 129 11.63 17.51 -0.18
C GLU A 129 10.30 17.29 -0.90
N ASN A 130 10.14 16.16 -1.58
CA ASN A 130 8.91 15.78 -2.28
C ASN A 130 8.19 14.59 -1.64
N THR A 131 8.45 14.34 -0.36
CA THR A 131 7.94 13.17 0.33
C THR A 131 7.29 13.53 1.68
N ILE A 132 6.43 12.65 2.18
CA ILE A 132 5.76 12.82 3.48
C ILE A 132 6.75 12.89 4.65
N LEU A 133 7.95 12.30 4.53
CA LEU A 133 9.00 12.38 5.57
C LEU A 133 9.48 13.80 5.79
N ASN A 134 9.43 14.66 4.76
CA ASN A 134 9.75 16.08 4.92
C ASN A 134 8.50 16.94 5.16
N ARG A 135 7.41 16.36 5.66
CA ARG A 135 6.22 17.08 6.12
C ARG A 135 5.55 17.92 5.01
N LYS A 136 5.72 17.54 3.74
CA LYS A 136 5.08 18.19 2.60
C LYS A 136 3.74 17.50 2.33
N PRO A 137 2.60 18.22 2.35
CA PRO A 137 1.32 17.63 2.00
C PRO A 137 1.30 17.14 0.54
N MET A 138 0.48 16.13 0.23
CA MET A 138 0.42 15.57 -1.12
C MET A 138 -0.13 16.59 -2.13
N ILE A 139 -1.17 17.32 -1.74
CA ILE A 139 -1.74 18.39 -2.55
C ILE A 139 -1.99 19.60 -1.65
N VAL A 140 -1.59 20.77 -2.16
CA VAL A 140 -1.98 22.07 -1.61
C VAL A 140 -2.54 22.85 -2.79
N GLY A 141 -3.77 23.34 -2.64
CA GLY A 141 -4.49 23.98 -3.74
C GLY A 141 -5.60 24.90 -3.26
N TYR A 142 -6.27 25.55 -4.20
CA TYR A 142 -7.42 26.39 -3.89
C TYR A 142 -8.56 26.23 -4.89
N THR A 143 -9.79 26.37 -4.42
CA THR A 143 -10.99 26.31 -5.26
C THR A 143 -11.51 27.72 -5.56
N ALA A 144 -12.17 27.89 -6.71
CA ALA A 144 -12.87 29.14 -7.04
C ALA A 144 -14.29 29.19 -6.45
N ASN A 145 -14.90 28.03 -6.24
CA ASN A 145 -16.22 27.84 -5.64
C ASN A 145 -16.34 26.39 -5.15
N GLU A 146 -17.50 26.03 -4.60
CA GLU A 146 -17.75 24.69 -4.03
C GLU A 146 -17.78 23.57 -5.08
N ASP A 147 -18.04 23.91 -6.36
CA ASP A 147 -18.12 22.96 -7.48
C ASP A 147 -16.81 22.89 -8.31
N HIS A 148 -15.77 23.63 -7.89
CA HIS A 148 -14.50 23.69 -8.61
C HIS A 148 -13.50 22.65 -8.10
N ALA A 149 -12.96 21.82 -9.00
CA ALA A 149 -12.00 20.75 -8.67
C ALA A 149 -10.67 21.24 -8.05
N GLY A 150 -10.37 22.53 -8.19
CA GLY A 150 -9.22 23.17 -7.54
C GLY A 150 -8.04 23.46 -8.48
N PHE A 151 -7.25 24.46 -8.11
CA PHE A 151 -5.95 24.78 -8.72
C PHE A 151 -4.85 24.28 -7.80
N TRP A 152 -3.80 23.69 -8.36
CA TRP A 152 -2.64 23.23 -7.59
C TRP A 152 -1.64 24.37 -7.36
N LEU A 153 -1.14 24.49 -6.13
CA LEU A 153 -0.16 25.54 -5.77
C LEU A 153 1.29 25.12 -5.99
N TYR A 154 1.55 23.82 -6.20
CA TYR A 154 2.86 23.30 -6.60
C TYR A 154 3.15 23.56 -8.08
N GLN A 155 3.19 24.84 -8.47
CA GLN A 155 3.46 25.30 -9.83
C GLN A 155 4.83 25.97 -9.95
N THR A 156 5.32 26.18 -11.16
CA THR A 156 6.53 26.98 -11.42
C THR A 156 6.32 28.42 -10.93
N PRO A 157 7.33 29.09 -10.34
CA PRO A 157 7.21 30.49 -9.89
C PRO A 157 6.64 31.44 -10.96
N PRO A 158 6.00 32.57 -10.58
CA PRO A 158 5.91 33.12 -9.23
C PRO A 158 4.77 32.49 -8.41
N TRP A 159 5.06 32.08 -7.17
CA TRP A 159 4.05 31.55 -6.25
C TRP A 159 3.21 32.65 -5.60
N ASP A 160 2.55 33.46 -6.41
CA ASP A 160 1.84 34.68 -6.00
C ASP A 160 0.31 34.60 -6.12
N ALA A 161 -0.22 33.40 -6.37
CA ALA A 161 -1.66 33.16 -6.42
C ALA A 161 -2.33 33.56 -5.10
N ASP A 162 -3.37 34.41 -5.18
CA ASP A 162 -4.23 34.71 -4.04
C ASP A 162 -5.26 33.59 -3.89
N VAL A 163 -4.91 32.63 -3.03
CA VAL A 163 -5.72 31.44 -2.74
C VAL A 163 -7.08 31.76 -2.11
N PHE A 164 -7.32 33.01 -1.71
CA PHE A 164 -8.58 33.48 -1.13
C PHE A 164 -9.31 34.50 -2.02
N GLU A 165 -8.81 34.76 -3.25
CA GLU A 165 -9.43 35.71 -4.18
C GLU A 165 -10.93 35.43 -4.37
N ASN A 166 -11.31 34.17 -4.44
CA ASN A 166 -12.67 33.72 -4.71
C ASN A 166 -13.44 33.28 -3.45
N PHE A 167 -13.00 33.71 -2.27
CA PHE A 167 -13.64 33.32 -1.00
C PHE A 167 -15.14 33.63 -0.96
N ALA A 168 -15.55 34.80 -1.49
CA ALA A 168 -16.95 35.21 -1.52
C ALA A 168 -17.85 34.28 -2.37
N SER A 169 -17.26 33.51 -3.27
CA SER A 169 -17.93 32.54 -4.14
C SER A 169 -17.87 31.10 -3.59
N GLY A 170 -17.44 30.93 -2.33
CA GLY A 170 -17.24 29.62 -1.72
C GLY A 170 -15.87 29.00 -2.03
N GLY A 171 -14.94 29.75 -2.63
CA GLY A 171 -13.57 29.31 -2.83
C GLY A 171 -12.82 29.16 -1.51
N ALA A 172 -11.90 28.19 -1.44
CA ALA A 172 -11.11 27.95 -0.25
C ALA A 172 -9.72 27.38 -0.57
N LEU A 173 -8.77 27.63 0.34
CA LEU A 173 -7.53 26.87 0.41
C LEU A 173 -7.85 25.48 0.95
N TYR A 174 -7.36 24.44 0.27
CA TYR A 174 -7.42 23.07 0.74
C TYR A 174 -6.02 22.46 0.79
N VAL A 175 -5.84 21.61 1.79
CA VAL A 175 -4.69 20.73 1.93
C VAL A 175 -5.22 19.31 1.94
N TYR A 176 -4.66 18.45 1.11
CA TYR A 176 -4.99 17.04 1.04
C TYR A 176 -3.77 16.18 1.36
N HIS A 177 -4.01 15.18 2.20
CA HIS A 177 -3.06 14.17 2.59
C HIS A 177 -3.81 12.85 2.80
N SER A 178 -3.22 11.73 2.34
CA SER A 178 -3.76 10.40 2.60
C SER A 178 -3.60 10.00 4.05
N GLU A 179 -2.49 10.41 4.66
CA GLU A 179 -2.16 10.12 6.06
C GLU A 179 -2.69 11.19 7.01
N PRO A 180 -3.06 10.83 8.25
CA PRO A 180 -3.38 11.81 9.27
C PRO A 180 -2.15 12.66 9.61
N PHE A 181 -2.37 13.93 9.94
CA PHE A 181 -1.33 14.81 10.46
C PHE A 181 -1.81 15.55 11.69
N ASP A 182 -0.93 15.70 12.67
CA ASP A 182 -1.27 16.35 13.96
C ASP A 182 -1.37 17.87 13.85
N ARG A 183 -0.66 18.48 12.88
CA ARG A 183 -0.53 19.94 12.81
C ARG A 183 -0.26 20.47 11.40
N LEU A 184 -1.07 21.45 10.98
CA LEU A 184 -0.81 22.32 9.84
C LEU A 184 -0.38 23.72 10.32
N VAL A 185 0.71 24.26 9.76
CA VAL A 185 1.19 25.61 10.08
C VAL A 185 1.10 26.50 8.84
N LEU A 186 0.25 27.52 8.92
CA LEU A 186 0.06 28.50 7.84
C LEU A 186 0.73 29.82 8.20
N LYS A 187 1.53 30.36 7.28
CA LYS A 187 2.19 31.67 7.43
C LYS A 187 1.64 32.62 6.38
N PHE A 188 0.95 33.66 6.83
CA PHE A 188 0.39 34.68 5.94
C PHE A 188 1.36 35.85 5.83
N SER A 189 1.61 36.31 4.60
CA SER A 189 2.45 37.49 4.33
C SER A 189 1.78 38.81 4.74
N LYS A 190 0.43 38.80 4.87
CA LYS A 190 -0.37 39.96 5.27
C LYS A 190 -1.50 39.52 6.21
N TYR A 191 -1.64 40.20 7.33
CA TYR A 191 -2.80 40.03 8.22
C TYR A 191 -4.01 40.76 7.64
N ALA A 192 -5.20 40.14 7.68
CA ALA A 192 -6.44 40.87 7.44
C ALA A 192 -6.69 41.84 8.60
N LYS A 193 -7.23 43.02 8.32
CA LYS A 193 -7.68 43.94 9.37
C LYS A 193 -9.03 43.53 9.97
N VAL A 194 -9.84 42.78 9.22
CA VAL A 194 -11.19 42.28 9.57
C VAL A 194 -11.44 40.96 8.83
N GLY A 195 -12.00 39.95 9.51
CA GLY A 195 -12.30 38.61 8.95
C GLY A 195 -12.52 37.57 10.06
N SER A 196 -13.05 36.40 9.72
CA SER A 196 -13.28 35.29 10.65
C SER A 196 -12.68 34.00 10.09
N PHE A 197 -11.70 33.44 10.79
CA PHE A 197 -11.06 32.20 10.38
C PHE A 197 -11.92 30.99 10.77
N GLY A 198 -12.38 30.22 9.78
CA GLY A 198 -13.09 28.96 9.98
C GLY A 198 -12.30 27.79 9.41
N SER A 199 -12.10 26.75 10.23
CA SER A 199 -11.60 25.44 9.78
C SER A 199 -12.70 24.41 9.91
N SER A 200 -13.12 23.80 8.80
CA SER A 200 -13.98 22.62 8.82
C SER A 200 -13.16 21.40 8.42
N ILE A 201 -13.11 20.41 9.30
CA ILE A 201 -12.53 19.09 9.05
C ILE A 201 -13.69 18.18 8.70
N GLN A 202 -13.83 17.80 7.44
CA GLN A 202 -14.67 16.65 7.07
C GLN A 202 -13.77 15.42 6.99
N ALA A 203 -14.27 14.26 7.44
CA ALA A 203 -13.51 13.04 7.60
C ALA A 203 -12.76 12.66 6.30
N ARG A 204 -11.51 12.21 6.44
CA ARG A 204 -10.36 12.32 5.52
C ARG A 204 -9.81 13.74 5.48
N LEU A 205 -8.66 13.94 6.12
CA LEU A 205 -8.14 15.22 6.61
C LEU A 205 -7.98 16.31 5.52
N MET A 206 -9.09 16.91 5.12
CA MET A 206 -9.16 18.16 4.36
C MET A 206 -9.19 19.30 5.36
N ALA A 207 -8.07 20.01 5.51
CA ALA A 207 -8.06 21.28 6.22
C ALA A 207 -8.53 22.37 5.24
N MET A 208 -9.83 22.67 5.26
CA MET A 208 -10.37 23.82 4.51
C MET A 208 -10.21 25.08 5.34
N VAL A 209 -9.58 26.10 4.77
CA VAL A 209 -9.36 27.39 5.42
C VAL A 209 -10.20 28.46 4.75
N ARG A 210 -11.12 29.04 5.52
CA ARG A 210 -12.00 30.14 5.11
C ARG A 210 -11.64 31.41 5.90
N ARG A 211 -11.67 32.57 5.27
CA ARG A 211 -11.24 33.85 5.84
C ARG A 211 -12.41 34.73 6.29
#